data_AF-A0A7S6MRM2-F1
#
_entry.id   AF-A0A7S6MRM2-F1
#
_cell.length_a   1.000
_cell.length_b   1.000
_cell.length_c   1.000
_cell.angle_alpha   90.00
_cell.angle_beta   90.00
_cell.angle_gamma   90.00
#
_symmetry.space_group_name_H-M   'P 1'
#
loop_
_entity.id
_entity.type
_entity.pdbx_description
1 polymer ?
#
loop_
_entity_poly.entity_id
_entity_poly.type
_entity_poly.pdbx_seq_one_letter_code
_entity_poly.pdbx_strand_id
1 'polypeptide(L)'
;MKRLILLTYTFALLIQMQFSFATPSSDTDKLLNWAEKNFPQFFPSHQVTQNIEPWLFRFYPETNVYAGINKNDQNVYVLGGPWGNNPTVIDTLANLINQVDNSGSNGGIAACDTTDVISGVFYSQSGNVVSVTSNGQCITAPDLSKTNLCQVPHQTTASGISLLGSNTVTSSNITGLEIPGFNLLDLVNTTANVKHCTRNAPAATANLVVNSDLCLDITAPITETLAGLPIPGIALNPPVNYFTKGTYTSTVVDDCFATDATTISDAFTGEVWVNQSGSFVKVK
;
A
#
# COMPACT_ATOMS: atom_id res chain seq x y z
N MET A 1 -3.75 46.63 -32.74
CA MET A 1 -4.56 46.09 -31.62
C MET A 1 -4.75 44.57 -31.61
N LYS A 2 -4.49 43.81 -32.70
CA LYS A 2 -4.57 42.33 -32.70
C LYS A 2 -3.31 41.57 -32.25
N ARG A 3 -2.15 42.24 -32.15
CA ARG A 3 -0.88 41.63 -31.72
C ARG A 3 -0.57 41.77 -30.22
N LEU A 4 -1.27 42.66 -29.50
CA LEU A 4 -1.11 42.78 -28.04
C LEU A 4 -1.96 41.75 -27.26
N ILE A 5 -3.01 41.18 -27.89
CA ILE A 5 -3.91 40.21 -27.27
C ILE A 5 -3.36 38.78 -27.37
N LEU A 6 -2.46 38.49 -28.32
CA LEU A 6 -1.83 37.17 -28.42
C LEU A 6 -0.67 36.96 -27.44
N LEU A 7 -0.09 38.03 -26.90
CA LEU A 7 1.04 37.95 -25.94
C LEU A 7 0.57 37.74 -24.49
N THR A 8 -0.69 38.01 -24.16
CA THR A 8 -1.25 37.78 -22.82
C THR A 8 -1.68 36.32 -22.59
N TYR A 9 -1.92 35.55 -23.65
CA TYR A 9 -2.33 34.14 -23.53
C TYR A 9 -1.15 33.15 -23.41
N THR A 10 0.05 33.52 -23.86
CA THR A 10 1.23 32.65 -23.72
C THR A 10 1.93 32.76 -22.37
N PHE A 11 1.71 33.84 -21.61
CA PHE A 11 2.30 33.99 -20.27
C PHE A 11 1.41 33.40 -19.15
N ALA A 12 0.11 33.23 -19.39
CA ALA A 12 -0.83 32.67 -18.40
C ALA A 12 -0.77 31.13 -18.30
N LEU A 13 -0.12 30.44 -19.24
CA LEU A 13 -0.03 28.97 -19.29
C LEU A 13 1.26 28.40 -18.67
N LEU A 14 2.12 29.24 -18.08
CA LEU A 14 3.41 28.83 -17.48
C LEU A 14 3.45 28.84 -15.95
N ILE A 15 2.32 29.08 -15.26
CA ILE A 15 2.29 29.20 -13.77
C ILE A 15 1.53 28.05 -13.08
N GLN A 16 1.30 26.93 -13.76
CA GLN A 16 0.69 25.75 -13.11
C GLN A 16 1.61 24.53 -13.07
N MET A 17 2.93 24.75 -12.93
CA MET A 17 3.76 23.73 -12.28
C MET A 17 3.41 23.72 -10.79
N GLN A 18 2.42 22.91 -10.45
CA GLN A 18 2.17 22.55 -9.06
C GLN A 18 3.38 21.71 -8.61
N PHE A 19 4.34 22.36 -7.96
CA PHE A 19 5.31 21.62 -7.16
C PHE A 19 4.53 21.02 -5.99
N SER A 20 4.29 19.71 -6.05
CA SER A 20 3.84 18.94 -4.89
C SER A 20 4.96 18.98 -3.86
N PHE A 21 4.90 19.93 -2.93
CA PHE A 21 5.69 19.84 -1.71
C PHE A 21 5.06 18.74 -0.86
N ALA A 22 5.71 17.59 -0.80
CA ALA A 22 5.41 16.60 0.21
C ALA A 22 5.57 17.24 1.59
N THR A 23 4.66 16.92 2.51
CA THR A 23 4.68 17.55 3.84
C THR A 23 5.86 16.94 4.60
N PRO A 24 6.72 17.73 5.28
CA PRO A 24 7.89 17.18 5.97
C PRO A 24 7.54 16.05 6.94
N SER A 25 6.34 16.05 7.53
CA SER A 25 5.85 14.96 8.37
C SER A 25 5.66 13.63 7.64
N SER A 26 5.12 13.62 6.41
CA SER A 26 4.91 12.38 5.66
C SER A 26 6.24 11.77 5.18
N ASP A 27 7.17 12.61 4.74
CA ASP A 27 8.48 12.17 4.29
C ASP A 27 9.35 11.72 5.47
N THR A 28 9.23 12.39 6.62
CA THR A 28 9.88 11.95 7.86
C THR A 28 9.47 10.54 8.23
N ASP A 29 8.15 10.28 8.29
CA ASP A 29 7.65 8.94 8.64
C ASP A 29 8.09 7.89 7.64
N LYS A 30 8.07 8.23 6.33
CA LYS A 30 8.54 7.34 5.27
C LYS A 30 10.01 6.96 5.47
N LEU A 31 10.86 7.96 5.67
CA LEU A 31 12.29 7.73 5.89
C LEU A 31 12.56 6.93 7.17
N LEU A 32 11.92 7.28 8.29
CA LEU A 32 12.18 6.62 9.57
C LEU A 32 11.65 5.17 9.58
N ASN A 33 10.51 4.90 8.95
CA ASN A 33 10.02 3.53 8.76
C ASN A 33 10.98 2.70 7.88
N TRP A 34 11.52 3.30 6.81
CA TRP A 34 12.54 2.65 6.00
C TRP A 34 13.79 2.32 6.84
N ALA A 35 14.22 3.25 7.68
CA ALA A 35 15.40 3.08 8.52
C ALA A 35 15.22 1.94 9.53
N GLU A 36 14.07 1.85 10.20
CA GLU A 36 13.69 0.75 11.10
C GLU A 36 13.80 -0.62 10.42
N LYS A 37 13.33 -0.72 9.17
CA LYS A 37 13.36 -1.97 8.40
C LYS A 37 14.78 -2.37 7.96
N ASN A 38 15.56 -1.41 7.46
CA ASN A 38 16.83 -1.69 6.80
C ASN A 38 18.04 -1.65 7.76
N PHE A 39 17.90 -1.02 8.92
CA PHE A 39 18.96 -0.92 9.94
C PHE A 39 18.46 -1.29 11.35
N PRO A 40 17.92 -2.50 11.55
CA PRO A 40 17.37 -2.92 12.84
C PRO A 40 18.41 -2.97 13.96
N GLN A 41 19.71 -3.05 13.63
CA GLN A 41 20.79 -2.94 14.61
C GLN A 41 20.86 -1.56 15.29
N PHE A 42 20.28 -0.52 14.66
CA PHE A 42 20.23 0.84 15.21
C PHE A 42 18.80 1.25 15.58
N PHE A 43 17.81 0.74 14.84
CA PHE A 43 16.40 1.10 14.97
C PHE A 43 15.55 -0.19 15.13
N PRO A 44 15.70 -0.92 16.25
CA PRO A 44 15.20 -2.29 16.40
C PRO A 44 13.68 -2.41 16.57
N SER A 45 13.00 -1.30 16.90
CA SER A 45 11.58 -1.26 17.17
C SER A 45 10.93 -0.06 16.50
N HIS A 46 9.64 -0.15 16.19
CA HIS A 46 8.89 0.98 15.66
C HIS A 46 8.60 2.01 16.75
N GLN A 47 8.83 3.28 16.44
CA GLN A 47 8.57 4.39 17.36
C GLN A 47 7.63 5.41 16.73
N VAL A 48 6.83 6.09 17.55
CA VAL A 48 5.95 7.16 17.07
C VAL A 48 6.77 8.43 16.83
N THR A 49 6.57 9.08 15.69
CA THR A 49 7.22 10.36 15.39
C THR A 49 6.71 11.44 16.34
N GLN A 50 7.64 12.02 17.07
CA GLN A 50 7.43 13.14 17.98
C GLN A 50 7.79 14.44 17.27
N ASN A 51 7.15 15.53 17.69
CA ASN A 51 7.37 16.87 17.16
C ASN A 51 7.73 17.83 18.28
N ILE A 52 8.95 18.37 18.25
CA ILE A 52 9.42 19.44 19.14
C ILE A 52 10.20 20.41 18.27
N GLU A 53 9.66 21.60 18.00
CA GLU A 53 10.30 22.56 17.10
C GLU A 53 11.79 22.77 17.39
N PRO A 54 12.69 22.71 16.37
CA PRO A 54 12.41 22.51 14.94
C PRO A 54 12.37 21.03 14.48
N TRP A 55 12.28 20.06 15.37
CA TRP A 55 12.50 18.63 15.09
C TRP A 55 11.23 17.81 14.90
N LEU A 56 11.30 16.87 13.94
CA LEU A 56 10.45 15.69 13.85
C LEU A 56 11.34 14.46 14.07
N PHE A 57 11.11 13.65 15.09
CA PHE A 57 12.07 12.61 15.47
C PHE A 57 11.44 11.41 16.17
N ARG A 58 12.21 10.32 16.24
CA ARG A 58 11.92 9.11 17.01
C ARG A 58 13.07 8.80 17.95
N PHE A 59 12.75 8.25 19.12
CA PHE A 59 13.73 7.77 20.08
C PHE A 59 13.58 6.27 20.26
N TYR A 60 14.68 5.53 20.09
CA TYR A 60 14.78 4.08 20.20
C TYR A 60 15.46 3.74 21.53
N PRO A 61 14.71 3.36 22.57
CA PRO A 61 15.26 3.15 23.92
C PRO A 61 16.24 1.98 24.00
N GLU A 62 16.11 0.98 23.13
CA GLU A 62 16.92 -0.24 23.13
C GLU A 62 18.36 0.03 22.68
N THR A 63 18.54 0.98 21.75
CA THR A 63 19.85 1.39 21.22
C THR A 63 20.30 2.75 21.75
N ASN A 64 19.42 3.45 22.48
CA ASN A 64 19.61 4.82 22.94
C ASN A 64 19.98 5.76 21.78
N VAL A 65 19.25 5.64 20.66
CA VAL A 65 19.43 6.44 19.44
C VAL A 65 18.20 7.31 19.21
N TYR A 66 18.43 8.55 18.80
CA TYR A 66 17.45 9.44 18.20
C TYR A 66 17.71 9.48 16.70
N ALA A 67 16.65 9.44 15.90
CA ALA A 67 16.70 9.74 14.46
C ALA A 67 15.59 10.72 14.11
N GLY A 68 15.88 11.72 13.29
CA GLY A 68 14.89 12.73 12.96
C GLY A 68 15.36 13.78 11.98
N ILE A 69 14.47 14.70 11.64
CA ILE A 69 14.70 15.78 10.69
C ILE A 69 14.58 17.12 11.40
N ASN A 70 15.48 18.04 11.06
CA ASN A 70 15.35 19.44 11.42
C ASN A 70 14.56 20.17 10.33
N LYS A 71 13.41 20.74 10.69
CA LYS A 71 12.51 21.42 9.74
C LYS A 71 13.12 22.70 9.15
N ASN A 72 14.11 23.30 9.79
CA ASN A 72 14.71 24.55 9.31
C ASN A 72 15.67 24.33 8.15
N ASP A 73 16.49 23.28 8.21
CA ASP A 73 17.52 22.98 7.19
C ASP A 73 17.20 21.74 6.35
N GLN A 74 16.13 21.02 6.68
CA GLN A 74 15.68 19.79 6.00
C GLN A 74 16.73 18.67 6.00
N ASN A 75 17.68 18.68 6.95
CA ASN A 75 18.65 17.61 7.12
C ASN A 75 18.14 16.54 8.09
N VAL A 76 18.59 15.32 7.86
CA VAL A 76 18.34 14.14 8.68
C VAL A 76 19.53 13.94 9.61
N TYR A 77 19.22 13.74 10.90
CA TYR A 77 20.19 13.60 11.96
C TYR A 77 19.98 12.31 12.73
N VAL A 78 21.07 11.80 13.27
CA VAL A 78 21.09 10.79 14.32
C VAL A 78 21.86 11.30 15.53
N LEU A 79 21.47 10.87 16.72
CA LEU A 79 22.12 11.22 17.98
C LEU A 79 22.08 10.01 18.92
N GLY A 80 23.15 9.77 19.68
CA GLY A 80 23.26 8.64 20.59
C GLY A 80 23.82 7.38 19.92
N GLY A 81 23.81 6.27 20.66
CA GLY A 81 24.42 5.00 20.25
C GLY A 81 25.84 5.17 19.66
N PRO A 82 26.12 4.64 18.46
CA PRO A 82 27.45 4.73 17.84
C PRO A 82 27.83 6.15 17.36
N TRP A 83 26.88 7.09 17.31
CA TRP A 83 27.13 8.48 16.88
C TRP A 83 27.45 9.44 18.03
N GLY A 84 27.38 8.96 19.28
CA GLY A 84 27.76 9.74 20.46
C GLY A 84 26.76 10.86 20.80
N ASN A 85 27.21 11.83 21.60
CA ASN A 85 26.33 12.81 22.24
C ASN A 85 26.04 14.07 21.40
N ASN A 86 26.51 14.12 20.15
CA ASN A 86 26.26 15.25 19.26
C ASN A 86 25.41 14.80 18.05
N PRO A 87 24.43 15.60 17.61
CA PRO A 87 23.70 15.30 16.39
C PRO A 87 24.65 15.18 15.21
N THR A 88 24.63 14.03 14.55
CA THR A 88 25.41 13.74 13.35
C THR A 88 24.49 13.82 12.14
N VAL A 89 24.83 14.66 11.17
CA VAL A 89 24.12 14.74 9.89
C VAL A 89 24.36 13.45 9.12
N ILE A 90 23.29 12.82 8.64
CA ILE A 90 23.37 11.69 7.72
C ILE A 90 23.39 12.20 6.28
N ASP A 91 22.34 12.93 5.89
CA ASP A 91 22.19 13.60 4.59
C ASP A 91 20.96 14.55 4.66
N THR A 92 20.61 15.17 3.54
CA THR A 92 19.34 15.88 3.35
C THR A 92 18.16 14.90 3.28
N LEU A 93 16.98 15.33 3.71
CA LEU A 93 15.74 14.56 3.59
C LEU A 93 15.48 14.17 2.13
N ALA A 94 15.65 15.11 1.19
CA ALA A 94 15.40 14.87 -0.23
C ALA A 94 16.30 13.75 -0.80
N ASN A 95 17.60 13.73 -0.48
CA ASN A 95 18.50 12.68 -0.93
C ASN A 95 18.14 11.31 -0.35
N LEU A 96 17.79 11.28 0.93
CA LEU A 96 17.41 10.04 1.59
C LEU A 96 16.06 9.52 1.10
N ILE A 97 15.09 10.38 0.79
CA ILE A 97 13.84 9.96 0.13
C ILE A 97 14.12 9.41 -1.26
N ASN A 98 14.99 10.04 -2.05
CA ASN A 98 15.42 9.48 -3.33
C ASN A 98 16.10 8.11 -3.15
N GLN A 99 16.88 7.92 -2.09
CA GLN A 99 17.50 6.62 -1.79
C GLN A 99 16.45 5.58 -1.41
N VAL A 100 15.46 5.95 -0.58
CA VAL A 100 14.33 5.10 -0.22
C VAL A 100 13.60 4.65 -1.50
N ASP A 101 13.26 5.59 -2.38
CA ASP A 101 12.52 5.33 -3.63
C ASP A 101 13.30 4.46 -4.61
N ASN A 102 14.63 4.65 -4.71
CA ASN A 102 15.48 3.86 -5.59
C ASN A 102 15.90 2.51 -4.99
N SER A 103 15.69 2.28 -3.69
CA SER A 103 16.10 1.04 -3.03
C SER A 103 15.21 -0.16 -3.37
N GLY A 104 14.06 0.05 -4.03
CA GLY A 104 13.01 -0.97 -4.17
C GLY A 104 12.38 -1.40 -2.84
N SER A 105 12.90 -0.90 -1.72
CA SER A 105 12.40 -1.05 -0.38
C SER A 105 11.46 0.13 -0.14
N ASN A 106 10.15 -0.10 -0.25
CA ASN A 106 9.16 0.91 0.13
C ASN A 106 9.42 1.30 1.58
N GLY A 107 9.85 2.53 1.81
CA GLY A 107 9.95 3.12 3.12
C GLY A 107 8.60 3.33 3.81
N GLY A 108 7.70 2.37 3.81
CA GLY A 108 6.52 2.42 4.65
C GLY A 108 5.23 2.07 3.92
N ILE A 109 4.66 0.95 4.36
CA ILE A 109 3.41 0.99 5.09
C ILE A 109 3.56 0.02 6.26
N ALA A 110 3.65 0.47 7.51
CA ALA A 110 3.76 -0.46 8.66
C ALA A 110 2.57 -1.44 8.72
N ALA A 111 1.45 -1.04 8.11
CA ALA A 111 0.24 -1.81 7.99
C ALA A 111 0.19 -2.78 6.80
N CYS A 112 1.04 -2.64 5.78
CA CYS A 112 1.00 -3.51 4.60
C CYS A 112 2.38 -4.11 4.33
N ASP A 113 2.43 -5.43 4.22
CA ASP A 113 3.54 -6.12 3.60
C ASP A 113 3.48 -5.88 2.09
N THR A 114 4.45 -5.11 1.60
CA THR A 114 4.58 -4.77 0.18
C THR A 114 5.73 -5.51 -0.51
N THR A 115 6.21 -6.61 0.05
CA THR A 115 7.38 -7.34 -0.50
C THR A 115 7.11 -7.98 -1.86
N ASP A 116 5.86 -8.33 -2.14
CA ASP A 116 5.44 -9.06 -3.35
C ASP A 116 4.42 -8.26 -4.20
N VAL A 117 4.51 -6.93 -4.19
CA VAL A 117 3.58 -6.07 -4.92
C VAL A 117 3.84 -6.00 -6.42
N ILE A 118 2.78 -5.70 -7.17
CA ILE A 118 2.84 -5.48 -8.62
C ILE A 118 3.73 -4.26 -8.91
N SER A 119 4.80 -4.47 -9.70
CA SER A 119 5.71 -3.41 -10.12
C SER A 119 4.97 -2.31 -10.88
N GLY A 120 5.20 -1.04 -10.53
CA GLY A 120 4.47 0.10 -11.13
C GLY A 120 3.20 0.50 -10.39
N VAL A 121 2.86 -0.19 -9.29
CA VAL A 121 1.88 0.27 -8.30
C VAL A 121 2.58 1.07 -7.21
N PHE A 122 1.99 2.21 -6.88
CA PHE A 122 2.50 3.17 -5.91
C PHE A 122 1.68 3.10 -4.63
N TYR A 123 2.39 3.19 -3.50
CA TYR A 123 1.84 3.09 -2.15
C TYR A 123 2.15 4.37 -1.38
N SER A 124 1.19 4.83 -0.59
CA SER A 124 1.38 5.92 0.38
C SER A 124 0.54 5.67 1.61
N GLN A 125 0.99 6.15 2.77
CA GLN A 125 0.27 6.04 4.04
C GLN A 125 0.18 7.41 4.72
N SER A 126 -1.01 7.76 5.20
CA SER A 126 -1.26 8.91 6.06
C SER A 126 -2.11 8.44 7.25
N GLY A 127 -1.47 8.28 8.42
CA GLY A 127 -2.09 7.65 9.58
C GLY A 127 -2.59 6.24 9.24
N ASN A 128 -3.88 5.99 9.44
CA ASN A 128 -4.53 4.72 9.15
C ASN A 128 -5.04 4.60 7.70
N VAL A 129 -4.79 5.59 6.85
CA VAL A 129 -5.24 5.55 5.45
C VAL A 129 -4.05 5.22 4.57
N VAL A 130 -4.17 4.12 3.84
CA VAL A 130 -3.26 3.70 2.78
C VAL A 130 -3.90 4.06 1.45
N SER A 131 -3.14 4.67 0.54
CA SER A 131 -3.55 4.85 -0.85
C SER A 131 -2.66 4.04 -1.77
N VAL A 132 -3.29 3.26 -2.65
CA VAL A 132 -2.67 2.38 -3.63
C VAL A 132 -3.10 2.85 -5.01
N THR A 133 -2.17 3.20 -5.88
CA THR A 133 -2.52 3.73 -7.21
C THR A 133 -1.56 3.30 -8.29
N SER A 134 -2.05 3.17 -9.53
CA SER A 134 -1.20 3.01 -10.71
C SER A 134 -0.87 4.34 -11.40
N ASN A 135 -1.21 5.49 -10.78
CA ASN A 135 -1.02 6.83 -11.36
C ASN A 135 -1.63 6.98 -12.77
N GLY A 136 -2.76 6.30 -13.01
CA GLY A 136 -3.47 6.31 -14.28
C GLY A 136 -2.80 5.52 -15.41
N GLN A 137 -1.70 4.81 -15.13
CA GLN A 137 -1.06 3.90 -16.08
C GLN A 137 -1.62 2.48 -15.91
N CYS A 138 -1.73 1.74 -17.01
CA CYS A 138 -2.10 0.33 -16.98
C CYS A 138 -0.85 -0.51 -16.79
N ILE A 139 -0.79 -1.19 -15.66
CA ILE A 139 0.38 -1.93 -15.19
C ILE A 139 0.21 -3.40 -15.54
N THR A 140 1.24 -4.02 -16.12
CA THR A 140 1.20 -5.45 -16.43
C THR A 140 1.02 -6.26 -15.14
N ALA A 141 -0.06 -7.04 -15.09
CA ALA A 141 -0.37 -7.93 -13.99
C ALA A 141 -0.39 -9.38 -14.50
N PRO A 142 0.80 -9.99 -14.68
CA PRO A 142 0.89 -11.35 -15.23
C PRO A 142 0.40 -12.40 -14.23
N ASP A 143 0.42 -12.10 -12.93
CA ASP A 143 -0.01 -12.98 -11.86
C ASP A 143 -1.10 -12.30 -11.02
N LEU A 144 -2.35 -12.73 -11.24
CA LEU A 144 -3.50 -12.21 -10.51
C LEU A 144 -3.57 -12.70 -9.07
N SER A 145 -2.76 -13.69 -8.68
CA SER A 145 -2.66 -14.12 -7.28
C SER A 145 -1.93 -13.09 -6.39
N LYS A 146 -1.16 -12.18 -7.00
CA LYS A 146 -0.45 -11.07 -6.32
C LYS A 146 -1.27 -9.78 -6.22
N THR A 147 -2.59 -9.88 -6.36
CA THR A 147 -3.50 -8.73 -6.29
C THR A 147 -3.85 -8.32 -4.86
N ASN A 148 -3.28 -8.98 -3.84
CA ASN A 148 -3.40 -8.50 -2.47
C ASN A 148 -2.58 -7.22 -2.30
N LEU A 149 -3.27 -6.08 -2.36
CA LEU A 149 -2.67 -4.75 -2.32
C LEU A 149 -2.10 -4.42 -0.94
N CYS A 150 -2.59 -5.06 0.12
CA CYS A 150 -2.13 -4.79 1.47
C CYS A 150 -2.17 -6.08 2.27
N GLN A 151 -1.13 -6.90 2.11
CA GLN A 151 -1.02 -8.12 2.88
C GLN A 151 -0.69 -7.78 4.33
N VAL A 152 -1.33 -8.47 5.28
CA VAL A 152 -1.00 -8.29 6.70
C VAL A 152 0.41 -8.84 6.96
N PRO A 153 1.33 -8.06 7.57
CA PRO A 153 2.67 -8.51 7.87
C PRO A 153 2.69 -9.72 8.80
N HIS A 154 3.56 -10.69 8.50
CA HIS A 154 3.82 -11.82 9.38
C HIS A 154 4.31 -11.35 10.76
N GLN A 155 3.81 -11.97 11.83
CA GLN A 155 4.20 -11.67 13.20
C GLN A 155 5.12 -12.76 13.74
N THR A 156 6.13 -12.37 14.50
CA THR A 156 7.06 -13.30 15.16
C THR A 156 6.56 -13.74 16.54
N THR A 157 5.50 -13.13 17.05
CA THR A 157 4.83 -13.47 18.31
C THR A 157 3.31 -13.31 18.17
N ALA A 158 2.54 -14.06 18.96
CA ALA A 158 1.09 -13.93 18.97
C ALA A 158 0.67 -12.59 19.58
N SER A 159 0.07 -11.71 18.77
CA SER A 159 -0.40 -10.40 19.24
C SER A 159 -1.75 -10.47 19.95
N GLY A 160 -2.54 -11.53 19.72
CA GLY A 160 -3.92 -11.64 20.20
C GLY A 160 -4.93 -10.70 19.53
N ILE A 161 -4.51 -9.92 18.53
CA ILE A 161 -5.39 -8.99 17.81
C ILE A 161 -6.06 -9.73 16.65
N SER A 162 -7.39 -9.73 16.63
CA SER A 162 -8.18 -10.26 15.50
C SER A 162 -8.78 -9.09 14.71
N LEU A 163 -8.64 -9.13 13.39
CA LEU A 163 -9.08 -8.07 12.50
C LEU A 163 -10.03 -8.60 11.43
N LEU A 164 -11.25 -8.09 11.39
CA LEU A 164 -12.18 -8.32 10.29
C LEU A 164 -11.97 -7.26 9.21
N GLY A 165 -11.49 -7.71 8.06
CA GLY A 165 -11.32 -6.96 6.83
C GLY A 165 -12.51 -7.12 5.89
N SER A 166 -12.93 -6.02 5.25
CA SER A 166 -13.93 -6.02 4.19
C SER A 166 -13.48 -5.15 3.03
N ASN A 167 -13.68 -5.64 1.82
CA ASN A 167 -13.46 -4.90 0.59
C ASN A 167 -14.79 -4.36 0.05
N THR A 168 -14.75 -3.17 -0.52
CA THR A 168 -15.87 -2.57 -1.26
C THR A 168 -15.35 -2.03 -2.57
N VAL A 169 -15.80 -2.60 -3.70
CA VAL A 169 -15.50 -2.06 -5.04
C VAL A 169 -16.49 -0.94 -5.35
N THR A 170 -15.97 0.25 -5.60
CA THR A 170 -16.77 1.45 -5.92
C THR A 170 -16.96 1.64 -7.41
N SER A 171 -15.97 1.24 -8.21
CA SER A 171 -16.10 1.18 -9.67
C SER A 171 -15.18 0.13 -10.25
N SER A 172 -15.63 -0.53 -11.30
CA SER A 172 -14.83 -1.49 -12.05
C SER A 172 -15.16 -1.35 -13.55
N ASN A 173 -14.21 -1.67 -14.42
CA ASN A 173 -14.43 -1.74 -15.87
C ASN A 173 -13.40 -2.66 -16.52
N ILE A 174 -13.78 -3.41 -17.55
CA ILE A 174 -12.86 -4.20 -18.37
C ILE A 174 -13.00 -3.78 -19.82
N THR A 175 -11.89 -3.46 -20.46
CA THR A 175 -11.83 -3.15 -21.90
C THR A 175 -11.02 -4.23 -22.62
N GLY A 176 -11.30 -4.48 -23.89
CA GLY A 176 -10.56 -5.45 -24.70
C GLY A 176 -11.03 -6.90 -24.56
N LEU A 177 -12.13 -7.14 -23.83
CA LEU A 177 -12.77 -8.44 -23.71
C LEU A 177 -14.29 -8.30 -23.87
N GLU A 178 -14.86 -9.05 -24.80
CA GLU A 178 -16.30 -9.15 -25.00
C GLU A 178 -16.75 -10.60 -24.85
N ILE A 179 -17.71 -10.84 -23.95
CA ILE A 179 -18.31 -12.16 -23.72
C ILE A 179 -19.84 -12.02 -23.90
N PRO A 180 -20.42 -12.59 -24.96
CA PRO A 180 -21.86 -12.54 -25.19
C PRO A 180 -22.65 -13.21 -24.04
N GLY A 181 -23.68 -12.52 -23.53
CA GLY A 181 -24.59 -13.08 -22.53
C GLY A 181 -24.02 -13.18 -21.11
N PHE A 182 -22.82 -12.65 -20.87
CA PHE A 182 -22.18 -12.68 -19.56
C PHE A 182 -21.66 -11.29 -19.17
N ASN A 183 -22.11 -10.78 -18.03
CA ASN A 183 -21.57 -9.55 -17.46
C ASN A 183 -20.41 -9.89 -16.52
N LEU A 184 -19.19 -9.84 -17.05
CA LEU A 184 -17.97 -10.10 -16.27
C LEU A 184 -17.83 -9.15 -15.07
N LEU A 185 -18.41 -7.95 -15.16
CA LEU A 185 -18.37 -6.96 -14.10
C LEU A 185 -19.15 -7.39 -12.85
N ASP A 186 -20.30 -8.04 -13.04
CA ASP A 186 -21.11 -8.53 -11.93
C ASP A 186 -20.37 -9.64 -11.18
N LEU A 187 -19.69 -10.55 -11.90
CA LEU A 187 -18.88 -11.58 -11.28
C LEU A 187 -17.74 -10.96 -10.44
N VAL A 188 -16.99 -10.02 -11.01
CA VAL A 188 -15.89 -9.35 -10.31
C VAL A 188 -16.38 -8.60 -9.07
N ASN A 189 -17.51 -7.91 -9.16
CA ASN A 189 -18.09 -7.20 -8.02
C ASN A 189 -18.58 -8.17 -6.92
N THR A 190 -19.14 -9.33 -7.28
CA THR A 190 -19.55 -10.33 -6.28
C THR A 190 -18.37 -10.97 -5.56
N THR A 191 -17.26 -11.22 -6.25
CA THR A 191 -16.07 -11.86 -5.65
C THR A 191 -15.16 -10.89 -4.92
N ALA A 192 -15.18 -9.60 -5.27
CA ALA A 192 -14.36 -8.59 -4.62
C ALA A 192 -14.91 -8.12 -3.26
N ASN A 193 -16.20 -8.30 -2.98
CA ASN A 193 -16.84 -7.87 -1.72
C ASN A 193 -16.82 -8.99 -0.65
N VAL A 194 -15.72 -9.72 -0.53
CA VAL A 194 -15.57 -10.78 0.47
C VAL A 194 -14.92 -10.26 1.75
N LYS A 195 -15.33 -10.85 2.88
CA LYS A 195 -14.76 -10.56 4.20
C LYS A 195 -13.67 -11.56 4.56
N HIS A 196 -12.54 -11.05 5.02
CA HIS A 196 -11.42 -11.85 5.49
C HIS A 196 -11.11 -11.47 6.93
N CYS A 197 -10.86 -12.45 7.81
CA CYS A 197 -10.40 -12.14 9.16
C CYS A 197 -8.95 -12.59 9.37
N THR A 198 -8.15 -11.75 10.00
CA THR A 198 -6.75 -12.06 10.34
C THR A 198 -6.58 -12.13 11.85
N ARG A 199 -6.10 -13.27 12.35
CA ARG A 199 -5.71 -13.49 13.74
C ARG A 199 -4.25 -13.08 13.94
N ASN A 200 -3.93 -12.68 15.16
CA ASN A 200 -2.60 -12.23 15.56
C ASN A 200 -2.05 -11.12 14.65
N ALA A 201 -2.89 -10.20 14.20
CA ALA A 201 -2.46 -9.11 13.34
C ALA A 201 -1.60 -8.08 14.11
N PRO A 202 -0.70 -7.34 13.45
CA PRO A 202 0.03 -6.25 14.07
C PRO A 202 -0.92 -5.09 14.46
N ALA A 203 -0.65 -4.42 15.57
CA ALA A 203 -1.46 -3.28 16.02
C ALA A 203 -1.57 -2.16 14.97
N ALA A 204 -0.54 -2.00 14.13
CA ALA A 204 -0.51 -1.03 13.03
C ALA A 204 -1.58 -1.29 11.94
N THR A 205 -2.16 -2.49 11.88
CA THR A 205 -3.24 -2.86 10.94
C THR A 205 -4.63 -2.68 11.50
N ALA A 206 -4.77 -2.28 12.77
CA ALA A 206 -6.06 -2.04 13.36
C ALA A 206 -6.71 -0.77 12.78
N ASN A 207 -7.96 -0.87 12.34
CA ASN A 207 -8.73 0.26 11.80
C ASN A 207 -8.07 0.89 10.56
N LEU A 208 -7.43 0.06 9.73
CA LEU A 208 -6.79 0.46 8.49
C LEU A 208 -7.85 0.69 7.41
N VAL A 209 -7.67 1.74 6.61
CA VAL A 209 -8.44 2.00 5.40
C VAL A 209 -7.47 1.98 4.23
N VAL A 210 -7.66 1.10 3.25
CA VAL A 210 -6.83 1.03 2.04
C VAL A 210 -7.70 1.43 0.85
N ASN A 211 -7.42 2.59 0.27
CA ASN A 211 -8.06 3.05 -0.96
C ASN A 211 -7.20 2.62 -2.15
N SER A 212 -7.82 2.01 -3.16
CA SER A 212 -7.15 1.58 -4.38
C SER A 212 -7.75 2.25 -5.61
N ASP A 213 -6.88 2.68 -6.53
CA ASP A 213 -7.24 3.17 -7.88
C ASP A 213 -6.23 2.63 -8.90
N LEU A 214 -6.59 1.52 -9.54
CA LEU A 214 -5.69 0.72 -10.36
C LEU A 214 -6.21 0.54 -11.78
N CYS A 215 -5.29 0.63 -12.75
CA CYS A 215 -5.43 -0.02 -14.05
C CYS A 215 -4.42 -1.17 -14.16
N LEU A 216 -4.90 -2.38 -14.45
CA LEU A 216 -4.10 -3.57 -14.65
C LEU A 216 -4.25 -4.05 -16.10
N ASP A 217 -3.14 -4.24 -16.81
CA ASP A 217 -3.11 -4.99 -18.05
C ASP A 217 -3.08 -6.48 -17.72
N ILE A 218 -4.19 -7.14 -17.99
CA ILE A 218 -4.46 -8.55 -17.69
C ILE A 218 -4.56 -9.38 -18.97
N THR A 219 -4.00 -8.88 -20.08
CA THR A 219 -4.00 -9.56 -21.38
C THR A 219 -3.43 -10.97 -21.27
N ALA A 220 -2.28 -11.12 -20.62
CA ALA A 220 -1.59 -12.40 -20.47
C ALA A 220 -2.42 -13.44 -19.70
N PRO A 221 -2.85 -13.20 -18.43
CA PRO A 221 -3.60 -14.20 -17.68
C PRO A 221 -4.96 -14.53 -18.30
N ILE A 222 -5.63 -13.57 -18.95
CA ILE A 222 -6.89 -13.85 -19.67
C ILE A 222 -6.65 -14.71 -20.90
N THR A 223 -5.62 -14.42 -21.69
CA THR A 223 -5.28 -15.20 -22.89
C THR A 223 -4.99 -16.65 -22.50
N GLU A 224 -4.23 -16.87 -21.43
CA GLU A 224 -3.93 -18.21 -20.92
C GLU A 224 -5.20 -18.93 -20.43
N THR A 225 -6.04 -18.25 -19.65
CA THR A 225 -7.29 -18.82 -19.13
C THR A 225 -8.24 -19.23 -20.26
N LEU A 226 -8.34 -18.41 -21.32
CA LEU A 226 -9.24 -18.65 -22.45
C LEU A 226 -8.67 -19.62 -23.49
N ALA A 227 -7.35 -19.78 -23.58
CA ALA A 227 -6.72 -20.69 -24.55
C ALA A 227 -7.19 -22.15 -24.40
N GLY A 228 -7.72 -22.53 -23.23
CA GLY A 228 -8.28 -23.86 -22.96
C GLY A 228 -9.80 -24.00 -23.19
N LEU A 229 -10.51 -22.94 -23.56
CA LEU A 229 -11.98 -22.92 -23.59
C LEU A 229 -12.52 -22.62 -25.00
N PRO A 230 -13.12 -23.60 -25.69
CA PRO A 230 -13.78 -23.37 -26.97
C PRO A 230 -15.16 -22.75 -26.71
N ILE A 231 -15.20 -21.44 -26.42
CA ILE A 231 -16.45 -20.69 -26.25
C ILE A 231 -16.71 -19.87 -27.51
N PRO A 232 -17.73 -20.21 -28.32
CA PRO A 232 -18.09 -19.44 -29.49
C PRO A 232 -18.49 -18.01 -29.10
N GLY A 233 -17.93 -17.01 -29.79
CA GLY A 233 -18.35 -15.61 -29.67
C GLY A 233 -17.59 -14.76 -28.66
N ILE A 234 -16.58 -15.28 -27.95
CA ILE A 234 -15.67 -14.43 -27.17
C ILE A 234 -14.76 -13.66 -28.12
N ALA A 235 -14.70 -12.35 -27.98
CA ALA A 235 -13.74 -11.50 -28.69
C ALA A 235 -12.70 -10.94 -27.72
N LEU A 236 -11.43 -11.22 -28.02
CA LEU A 236 -10.27 -10.71 -27.29
C LEU A 236 -9.57 -9.67 -28.17
N ASN A 237 -9.53 -8.42 -27.70
CA ASN A 237 -8.92 -7.28 -28.38
C ASN A 237 -7.83 -6.68 -27.47
N PRO A 238 -6.58 -7.18 -27.53
CA PRO A 238 -5.50 -6.66 -26.69
C PRO A 238 -5.21 -5.16 -26.91
N PRO A 239 -4.80 -4.41 -25.87
CA PRO A 239 -4.64 -4.88 -24.50
C PRO A 239 -5.99 -5.04 -23.78
N VAL A 240 -6.07 -6.07 -22.93
CA VAL A 240 -7.19 -6.27 -22.02
C VAL A 240 -6.89 -5.58 -20.70
N ASN A 241 -7.54 -4.46 -20.45
CA ASN A 241 -7.30 -3.64 -19.27
C ASN A 241 -8.45 -3.76 -18.28
N TYR A 242 -8.11 -3.97 -17.01
CA TYR A 242 -9.03 -3.94 -15.89
C TYR A 242 -8.79 -2.70 -15.04
N PHE A 243 -9.82 -1.86 -14.97
CA PHE A 243 -9.86 -0.68 -14.13
C PHE A 243 -10.64 -1.02 -12.86
N THR A 244 -10.10 -0.66 -11.70
CA THR A 244 -10.77 -0.89 -10.43
C THR A 244 -10.50 0.22 -9.44
N LYS A 245 -11.56 0.65 -8.76
CA LYS A 245 -11.49 1.50 -7.59
C LYS A 245 -12.22 0.82 -6.45
N GLY A 246 -11.62 0.85 -5.28
CA GLY A 246 -12.16 0.17 -4.13
C GLY A 246 -11.58 0.70 -2.83
N THR A 247 -12.22 0.28 -1.75
CA THR A 247 -11.78 0.57 -0.40
C THR A 247 -11.83 -0.72 0.40
N TYR A 248 -10.71 -1.06 1.02
CA TYR A 248 -10.64 -2.06 2.06
C TYR A 248 -10.66 -1.37 3.43
N THR A 249 -11.37 -1.95 4.39
CA THR A 249 -11.36 -1.51 5.78
C THR A 249 -11.12 -2.69 6.70
N SER A 250 -10.27 -2.53 7.72
CA SER A 250 -10.13 -3.49 8.81
C SER A 250 -10.75 -2.94 10.10
N THR A 251 -11.28 -3.82 10.93
CA THR A 251 -11.82 -3.48 12.25
C THR A 251 -11.43 -4.55 13.26
N VAL A 252 -11.16 -4.16 14.50
CA VAL A 252 -10.85 -5.13 15.57
C VAL A 252 -12.12 -5.88 15.97
N VAL A 253 -12.01 -7.19 16.08
CA VAL A 253 -13.08 -8.09 16.55
C VAL A 253 -12.56 -8.97 17.69
N ASP A 254 -13.47 -9.47 18.53
CA ASP A 254 -13.10 -10.32 19.66
C ASP A 254 -12.58 -11.69 19.20
N ASP A 255 -13.25 -12.29 18.21
CA ASP A 255 -12.90 -13.60 17.66
C ASP A 255 -13.23 -13.70 16.17
N CYS A 256 -12.22 -14.02 15.34
CA CYS A 256 -12.41 -14.26 13.92
C CYS A 256 -13.41 -15.38 13.61
N PHE A 257 -13.46 -16.44 14.43
CA PHE A 257 -14.35 -17.59 14.19
C PHE A 257 -15.82 -17.28 14.49
N ALA A 258 -16.11 -16.18 15.18
CA ALA A 258 -17.45 -15.69 15.47
C ALA A 258 -17.96 -14.65 14.43
N THR A 259 -17.17 -14.36 13.39
CA THR A 259 -17.53 -13.38 12.35
C THR A 259 -18.20 -14.03 11.13
N ASP A 260 -18.72 -13.19 10.23
CA ASP A 260 -19.19 -13.59 8.91
C ASP A 260 -18.08 -13.61 7.83
N ALA A 261 -16.82 -13.75 8.26
CA ALA A 261 -15.71 -13.90 7.33
C ALA A 261 -15.85 -15.16 6.46
N THR A 262 -15.45 -15.05 5.20
CA THR A 262 -15.36 -16.20 4.29
C THR A 262 -14.08 -16.99 4.51
N THR A 263 -13.04 -16.33 4.99
CA THR A 263 -11.72 -16.90 5.22
C THR A 263 -11.08 -16.30 6.47
N ILE A 264 -10.28 -17.10 7.17
CA ILE A 264 -9.48 -16.67 8.31
C ILE A 264 -8.02 -17.00 8.02
N SER A 265 -7.10 -16.11 8.36
CA SER A 265 -5.67 -16.40 8.39
C SER A 265 -5.09 -16.08 9.77
N ASP A 266 -3.99 -16.71 10.15
CA ASP A 266 -3.22 -16.36 11.35
C ASP A 266 -1.87 -15.79 10.93
N ALA A 267 -1.63 -14.51 11.23
CA ALA A 267 -0.40 -13.83 10.84
C ALA A 267 0.83 -14.30 11.62
N PHE A 268 0.65 -14.99 12.75
CA PHE A 268 1.73 -15.58 13.54
C PHE A 268 2.04 -17.02 13.12
N THR A 269 1.02 -17.88 12.97
CA THR A 269 1.24 -19.30 12.65
C THR A 269 1.29 -19.60 11.16
N GLY A 270 0.72 -18.71 10.32
CA GLY A 270 0.56 -18.93 8.88
C GLY A 270 -0.58 -19.87 8.50
N GLU A 271 -1.39 -20.29 9.49
CA GLU A 271 -2.55 -21.16 9.29
C GLU A 271 -3.68 -20.43 8.56
N VAL A 272 -4.49 -21.18 7.81
CA VAL A 272 -5.61 -20.65 7.04
C VAL A 272 -6.84 -21.54 7.22
N TRP A 273 -8.00 -20.90 7.38
CA TRP A 273 -9.30 -21.55 7.42
C TRP A 273 -10.25 -20.95 6.38
N VAL A 274 -11.15 -21.79 5.87
CA VAL A 274 -12.19 -21.39 4.92
C VAL A 274 -13.55 -21.72 5.52
N ASN A 275 -14.49 -20.80 5.40
CA ASN A 275 -15.86 -21.01 5.83
C ASN A 275 -16.58 -21.90 4.82
N GLN A 276 -16.96 -23.11 5.25
CA GLN A 276 -17.75 -24.06 4.48
C GLN A 276 -19.12 -24.18 5.15
N SER A 277 -20.10 -23.47 4.61
CA SER A 277 -21.50 -23.51 5.08
C SER A 277 -21.67 -23.20 6.58
N GLY A 278 -20.95 -22.20 7.08
CA GLY A 278 -21.00 -21.75 8.48
C GLY A 278 -20.00 -22.42 9.41
N SER A 279 -19.15 -23.32 8.91
CA SER A 279 -18.08 -23.96 9.70
C SER A 279 -16.71 -23.67 9.09
N PHE A 280 -15.76 -23.25 9.91
CA PHE A 280 -14.38 -23.00 9.47
C PHE A 280 -13.57 -24.29 9.44
N VAL A 281 -13.09 -24.66 8.25
CA VAL A 281 -12.23 -25.83 8.02
C VAL A 281 -10.82 -25.34 7.77
N LYS A 282 -9.84 -25.89 8.50
CA LYS A 282 -8.41 -25.57 8.31
C LYS A 282 -7.94 -26.17 6.98
N VAL A 283 -7.30 -25.36 6.15
CA VAL A 283 -6.78 -25.75 4.82
C VAL A 283 -5.26 -25.61 4.70
N LYS A 284 -4.64 -24.90 5.64
CA LYS A 284 -3.19 -24.74 5.76
C LYS A 284 -2.82 -24.59 7.23
#